data_AF-A0A1U8K2C6-F1
#
_entry.id   AF-A0A1U8K2C6-F1
#
_cell.length_a   1.000
_cell.length_b   1.000
_cell.length_c   1.000
_cell.angle_alpha   90.00
_cell.angle_beta   90.00
_cell.angle_gamma   90.00
#
_symmetry.space_group_name_H-M   'P 1'
#
loop_
_entity.id
_entity.type
_entity.pdbx_description
1 polymer ?
#
loop_
_entity_poly.entity_id
_entity_poly.type
_entity_poly.pdbx_seq_one_letter_code
_entity_poly.pdbx_strand_id
1 'polypeptide(L)'
;TVKAELAPILKAVLLKHGDIVTDCSLNSTQCRSSLLEIAFGIIQKLQAAKLEDLTEPELRSMLASVSDLESLKLRVSWLRKRLDQIIEALQLVKQCSALEEDKRKIVQEIEEMQKELGSCRMETLEKEKKTLRIQEMEAVIGTISESISSNEARLSCFYERSLVDGLLCL
;
A
#
# COMPACT_ATOMS: atom_id res chain seq x y z
N THR A 1 19.49 -40.59 -29.81
CA THR A 1 18.04 -40.36 -29.89
C THR A 1 17.62 -39.72 -28.59
N VAL A 2 16.67 -38.78 -28.62
CA VAL A 2 16.16 -38.11 -27.41
C VAL A 2 15.38 -39.11 -26.55
N LYS A 3 15.47 -39.00 -25.23
CA LYS A 3 14.67 -39.81 -24.28
C LYS A 3 13.18 -39.81 -24.62
N ALA A 4 12.54 -40.97 -24.48
CA ALA A 4 11.13 -41.17 -24.84
C ALA A 4 10.17 -40.27 -24.06
N GLU A 5 10.48 -39.98 -22.80
CA GLU A 5 9.69 -39.08 -21.92
C GLU A 5 9.58 -37.65 -22.45
N LEU A 6 10.53 -37.21 -23.29
CA LEU A 6 10.54 -35.88 -23.89
C LEU A 6 9.88 -35.85 -25.27
N ALA A 7 9.42 -36.99 -25.80
CA ALA A 7 8.76 -37.05 -27.10
C ALA A 7 7.55 -36.09 -27.24
N PRO A 8 6.70 -35.89 -26.21
CA PRO A 8 5.61 -34.91 -26.29
C PRO A 8 6.13 -33.48 -26.46
N ILE A 9 7.19 -33.11 -25.72
CA ILE A 9 7.81 -31.78 -25.79
C ILE A 9 8.48 -31.59 -27.16
N LEU A 10 9.25 -32.58 -27.63
CA LEU A 10 9.87 -32.56 -28.95
C LEU A 10 8.83 -32.32 -30.05
N LYS A 11 7.71 -33.05 -30.02
CA LYS A 11 6.63 -32.90 -31.01
C LYS A 11 6.02 -31.49 -30.95
N ALA A 12 5.76 -30.98 -29.76
CA ALA A 12 5.20 -29.64 -29.57
C ALA A 12 6.14 -28.53 -30.04
N VAL A 13 7.45 -28.65 -29.75
CA VAL A 13 8.47 -27.70 -30.18
C VAL A 13 8.64 -27.77 -31.70
N LEU A 14 8.75 -28.96 -32.29
CA LEU A 14 8.86 -29.12 -33.73
C LEU A 14 7.66 -28.52 -34.46
N LEU A 15 6.45 -28.71 -33.93
CA LEU A 15 5.23 -28.14 -34.50
C LEU A 15 5.22 -26.61 -34.47
N LYS A 16 5.70 -26.01 -33.37
CA LYS A 16 5.60 -24.56 -33.14
C LYS A 16 6.79 -23.75 -33.65
N HIS A 17 7.98 -24.33 -33.57
CA HIS A 17 9.26 -23.65 -33.79
C HIS A 17 10.09 -24.30 -34.91
N GLY A 18 9.63 -25.43 -35.47
CA GLY A 18 10.40 -26.21 -36.43
C GLY A 18 11.55 -26.98 -35.77
N ASP A 19 12.41 -27.56 -36.60
CA ASP A 19 13.59 -28.27 -36.11
C ASP A 19 14.64 -27.26 -35.62
N ILE A 20 14.86 -27.23 -34.29
CA ILE A 20 15.72 -26.24 -33.65
C ILE A 20 17.22 -26.56 -33.73
N VAL A 21 17.61 -27.74 -34.25
CA VAL A 21 19.03 -28.14 -34.41
C VAL A 21 19.51 -28.11 -35.86
N THR A 22 18.71 -27.58 -36.80
CA THR A 22 19.06 -27.49 -38.24
C THR A 22 20.39 -26.80 -38.50
N ASP A 23 20.65 -25.70 -37.79
CA ASP A 23 21.84 -24.86 -37.96
C ASP A 23 22.93 -25.16 -36.92
N CYS A 24 22.75 -26.23 -36.14
CA CYS A 24 23.64 -26.57 -35.03
C CYS A 24 25.07 -26.81 -35.50
N SER A 25 26.03 -26.19 -34.80
CA SER A 25 27.47 -26.29 -35.08
C SER A 25 28.03 -27.73 -34.92
N LEU A 26 27.32 -28.60 -34.20
CA LEU A 26 27.73 -29.99 -33.98
C LEU A 26 27.09 -30.91 -35.00
N ASN A 27 27.87 -31.82 -35.59
CA ASN A 27 27.38 -32.77 -36.61
C ASN A 27 26.89 -34.10 -36.03
N SER A 28 27.37 -34.48 -34.84
CA SER A 28 27.01 -35.76 -34.21
C SER A 28 25.55 -35.77 -33.76
N THR A 29 24.79 -36.77 -34.22
CA THR A 29 23.41 -37.03 -33.80
C THR A 29 23.28 -37.23 -32.28
N GLN A 30 24.30 -37.83 -31.66
CA GLN A 30 24.33 -38.01 -30.21
C GLN A 30 24.44 -36.66 -29.51
N CYS A 31 25.40 -35.81 -29.93
CA CYS A 31 25.57 -34.48 -29.34
C CYS A 31 24.31 -33.62 -29.54
N ARG A 32 23.72 -33.62 -30.74
CA ARG A 32 22.45 -32.91 -31.00
C ARG A 32 21.32 -33.41 -30.10
N SER A 33 21.22 -34.73 -29.86
CA SER A 33 20.25 -35.29 -28.93
C SER A 33 20.45 -34.76 -27.51
N SER A 34 21.70 -34.71 -27.02
CA SER A 34 22.01 -34.19 -25.68
C SER A 34 21.68 -32.70 -25.52
N LEU A 35 21.90 -31.87 -26.55
CA LEU A 35 21.51 -30.46 -26.52
C LEU A 35 19.99 -30.28 -26.47
N LEU A 36 19.24 -31.11 -27.21
CA LEU A 36 17.78 -31.12 -27.14
C LEU A 36 17.28 -31.52 -25.75
N GLU A 37 17.92 -32.49 -25.10
CA GLU A 37 17.57 -32.91 -23.74
C GLU A 37 17.75 -31.78 -22.73
N ILE A 38 18.79 -30.95 -22.86
CA ILE A 38 18.97 -29.76 -22.02
C ILE A 38 17.82 -28.77 -22.22
N ALA A 39 17.52 -28.42 -23.47
CA ALA A 39 16.43 -27.49 -23.79
C ALA A 39 15.07 -28.00 -23.27
N PHE A 40 14.78 -29.27 -23.50
CA PHE A 40 13.51 -29.88 -23.12
C PHE A 40 13.40 -30.11 -21.61
N GLY A 41 14.51 -30.37 -20.91
CA GLY A 41 14.55 -30.41 -19.46
C GLY A 41 14.17 -29.07 -18.84
N ILE A 42 14.63 -27.96 -19.41
CA ILE A 42 14.22 -26.61 -18.98
C ILE A 42 12.70 -26.43 -19.19
N ILE A 43 12.19 -26.77 -20.37
CA ILE A 43 10.74 -26.67 -20.67
C ILE A 43 9.93 -27.51 -19.70
N GLN A 44 10.35 -28.75 -19.44
CA GLN A 44 9.67 -29.66 -18.52
C GLN A 44 9.64 -29.10 -17.10
N LYS A 45 10.78 -28.56 -16.61
CA LYS A 45 10.83 -27.90 -15.30
C LYS A 45 9.90 -26.70 -15.23
N LEU A 46 9.87 -25.86 -16.26
CA LEU A 46 8.96 -24.71 -16.34
C LEU A 46 7.47 -25.12 -16.45
N GLN A 47 7.16 -26.26 -17.06
CA GLN A 47 5.80 -26.79 -17.12
C GLN A 47 5.29 -27.32 -15.78
N ALA A 48 6.19 -27.86 -14.96
CA ALA A 48 5.85 -28.44 -13.67
C ALA A 48 5.85 -27.40 -12.51
N ALA A 49 6.62 -26.32 -12.64
CA ALA A 49 6.77 -25.31 -11.60
C ALA A 49 5.69 -24.23 -11.65
N LYS A 50 5.28 -23.72 -10.49
CA LYS A 50 4.61 -22.42 -10.39
C LYS A 50 5.65 -21.31 -10.25
N LEU A 51 5.23 -20.06 -10.46
CA LEU A 51 6.13 -18.90 -10.34
C LEU A 51 6.72 -18.77 -8.93
N GLU A 52 5.94 -19.11 -7.90
CA GLU A 52 6.35 -19.10 -6.48
C GLU A 52 7.42 -20.14 -6.13
N ASP A 53 7.51 -21.22 -6.90
CA ASP A 53 8.49 -22.29 -6.69
C ASP A 53 9.84 -21.99 -7.34
N LEU A 54 9.92 -20.96 -8.19
CA LEU A 54 11.11 -20.63 -8.97
C LEU A 54 11.98 -19.60 -8.27
N THR A 55 13.25 -19.93 -8.14
CA THR A 55 14.24 -19.00 -7.59
C THR A 55 15.02 -18.28 -8.69
N GLU A 56 15.46 -17.05 -8.40
CA GLU A 56 16.28 -16.27 -9.33
C GLU A 56 17.59 -16.98 -9.73
N PRO A 57 18.35 -17.63 -8.82
CA PRO A 57 19.53 -18.40 -9.20
C PRO A 57 19.23 -19.55 -10.16
N GLU A 58 18.11 -20.26 -9.97
CA GLU A 58 17.71 -21.33 -10.89
C GLU A 58 17.38 -20.80 -12.28
N LEU A 59 16.62 -19.70 -12.37
CA LEU A 59 16.30 -19.06 -13.65
C LEU A 59 17.56 -18.55 -14.35
N ARG A 60 18.51 -17.98 -13.61
CA ARG A 60 19.83 -17.56 -14.14
C ARG A 60 20.63 -18.74 -14.66
N SER A 61 20.60 -19.89 -13.95
CA SER A 61 21.24 -21.12 -14.42
C SER A 61 20.62 -21.63 -15.72
N MET A 62 19.28 -21.65 -15.83
CA MET A 62 18.60 -22.02 -17.08
C MET A 62 18.96 -21.05 -18.22
N LEU A 63 19.02 -19.74 -17.94
CA LEU A 63 19.37 -18.74 -18.93
C LEU A 63 20.81 -18.90 -19.44
N ALA A 64 21.74 -19.25 -18.55
CA ALA A 64 23.11 -19.59 -18.93
C ALA A 64 23.14 -20.81 -19.85
N SER A 65 22.44 -21.89 -19.50
CA SER A 65 22.32 -23.06 -20.36
C SER A 65 21.73 -22.71 -21.73
N VAL A 66 20.66 -21.90 -21.78
CA VAL A 66 20.09 -21.45 -23.06
C VAL A 66 21.09 -20.62 -23.87
N SER A 67 21.87 -19.76 -23.22
CA SER A 67 22.92 -18.98 -23.88
C SER A 67 23.99 -19.89 -24.49
N ASP A 68 24.38 -20.96 -23.80
CA ASP A 68 25.31 -21.96 -24.33
C ASP A 68 24.71 -22.68 -25.54
N LEU A 69 23.42 -23.03 -25.51
CA LEU A 69 22.72 -23.62 -26.66
C LEU A 69 22.68 -22.67 -27.87
N GLU A 70 22.42 -21.38 -27.64
CA GLU A 70 22.45 -20.35 -28.68
C GLU A 70 23.86 -20.20 -29.29
N SER A 71 24.91 -20.28 -28.47
CA SER A 71 26.31 -20.24 -28.95
C SER A 71 26.65 -21.41 -29.89
N LEU A 72 25.96 -22.54 -29.71
CA LEU A 72 26.04 -23.72 -30.58
C LEU A 72 25.05 -23.67 -31.76
N LYS A 73 24.46 -22.50 -32.02
CA LYS A 73 23.51 -22.19 -33.09
C LYS A 73 22.18 -22.94 -33.01
N LEU A 74 21.76 -23.35 -31.82
CA LEU A 74 20.39 -23.85 -31.65
C LEU A 74 19.40 -22.70 -31.71
N ARG A 75 18.29 -22.90 -32.40
CA ARG A 75 17.23 -21.90 -32.57
C ARG A 75 16.30 -21.86 -31.35
N VAL A 76 16.83 -21.41 -30.21
CA VAL A 76 16.16 -21.40 -28.89
C VAL A 76 15.98 -19.99 -28.28
N SER A 77 16.13 -18.93 -29.06
CA SER A 77 15.94 -17.54 -28.60
C SER A 77 14.56 -17.27 -28.00
N TRP A 78 13.54 -18.01 -28.43
CA TRP A 78 12.20 -17.96 -27.83
C TRP A 78 12.18 -18.48 -26.39
N LEU A 79 13.03 -19.44 -26.03
CA LEU A 79 13.15 -19.97 -24.68
C LEU A 79 13.89 -18.96 -23.78
N ARG A 80 14.94 -18.32 -24.31
CA ARG A 80 15.62 -17.20 -23.65
C ARG A 80 14.63 -16.10 -23.30
N LYS A 81 13.90 -15.61 -24.30
CA LYS A 81 12.88 -14.57 -24.13
C LYS A 81 11.84 -14.95 -23.09
N ARG A 82 11.43 -16.23 -23.05
CA ARG A 82 10.48 -16.71 -22.05
C ARG A 82 11.06 -16.71 -20.64
N LEU A 83 12.32 -17.10 -20.46
CA LEU A 83 13.00 -17.03 -19.17
C LEU A 83 13.14 -15.59 -18.68
N ASP A 84 13.51 -14.65 -19.56
CA ASP A 84 13.60 -13.22 -19.23
C ASP A 84 12.26 -12.69 -18.71
N GLN A 85 11.15 -13.02 -19.37
CA GLN A 85 9.80 -12.66 -18.93
C GLN A 85 9.43 -13.25 -17.56
N ILE A 86 9.88 -14.48 -17.27
CA ILE A 86 9.61 -15.12 -15.97
C ILE A 86 10.41 -14.43 -14.86
N ILE A 87 11.66 -14.03 -15.13
CA ILE A 87 12.49 -13.26 -14.20
C ILE A 87 11.83 -11.91 -13.90
N GLU A 88 11.36 -11.21 -14.92
CA GLU A 88 10.62 -9.94 -14.77
C GLU A 88 9.36 -10.14 -13.92
N ALA A 89 8.57 -11.19 -14.20
CA ALA A 89 7.38 -11.51 -13.41
C ALA A 89 7.72 -11.78 -11.93
N LEU A 90 8.82 -12.48 -11.63
CA LEU A 90 9.27 -12.71 -10.27
C LEU A 90 9.64 -11.40 -9.55
N GLN A 91 10.25 -10.45 -10.25
CA GLN A 91 10.56 -9.13 -9.70
C GLN A 91 9.29 -8.31 -9.44
N LEU A 92 8.33 -8.34 -10.35
CA LEU A 92 7.03 -7.66 -10.18
C LEU A 92 6.27 -8.18 -8.97
N VAL A 93 6.27 -9.49 -8.72
CA VAL A 93 5.64 -10.07 -7.52
C VAL A 93 6.24 -9.48 -6.24
N LYS A 94 7.58 -9.38 -6.16
CA LYS A 94 8.27 -8.77 -5.01
C LYS A 94 7.88 -7.30 -4.84
N GLN A 95 7.85 -6.53 -5.93
CA GLN A 95 7.46 -5.12 -5.90
C GLN A 95 6.00 -4.93 -5.46
N CYS A 96 5.06 -5.72 -6.00
CA CYS A 96 3.66 -5.67 -5.61
C CYS A 96 3.49 -5.99 -4.11
N SER A 97 4.20 -6.99 -3.59
CA SER A 97 4.12 -7.32 -2.16
C SER A 97 4.60 -6.18 -1.25
N ALA A 98 5.67 -5.47 -1.63
CA ALA A 98 6.17 -4.31 -0.89
C ALA A 98 5.16 -3.15 -0.93
N LEU A 99 4.60 -2.85 -2.12
CA LEU A 99 3.59 -1.79 -2.27
C LEU A 99 2.32 -2.07 -1.46
N GLU A 100 1.87 -3.33 -1.40
CA GLU A 100 0.73 -3.69 -0.56
C GLU A 100 1.04 -3.55 0.94
N GLU A 101 2.29 -3.75 1.36
CA GLU A 101 2.70 -3.48 2.74
C GLU A 101 2.69 -1.98 3.06
N ASP A 102 3.25 -1.16 2.18
CA ASP A 102 3.28 0.29 2.36
C ASP A 102 1.86 0.89 2.36
N LYS A 103 0.99 0.40 1.46
CA LYS A 103 -0.43 0.74 1.46
C LYS A 103 -1.10 0.41 2.79
N ARG A 104 -0.83 -0.76 3.38
CA ARG A 104 -1.39 -1.12 4.70
C ARG A 104 -0.94 -0.15 5.80
N LYS A 105 0.33 0.26 5.81
CA LYS A 105 0.86 1.24 6.77
C LYS A 105 0.15 2.58 6.63
N ILE A 106 0.02 3.09 5.41
CA ILE A 106 -0.67 4.36 5.14
C ILE A 106 -2.13 4.30 5.56
N VAL A 107 -2.84 3.19 5.27
CA VAL A 107 -4.23 3.01 5.71
C VAL A 107 -4.33 3.06 7.24
N GLN A 108 -3.42 2.39 7.94
CA GLN A 108 -3.40 2.41 9.41
C GLN A 108 -3.14 3.83 9.96
N GLU A 109 -2.18 4.57 9.40
CA GLU A 109 -1.90 5.95 9.80
C GLU A 109 -3.11 6.86 9.57
N ILE A 110 -3.85 6.68 8.47
CA ILE A 110 -5.09 7.42 8.21
C ILE A 110 -6.15 7.12 9.28
N GLU A 111 -6.34 5.85 9.65
CA GLU A 111 -7.29 5.45 10.69
C GLU A 111 -6.94 6.04 12.07
N GLU A 112 -5.65 6.04 12.42
CA GLU A 112 -5.14 6.64 13.65
C GLU A 112 -5.38 8.16 13.67
N MET A 113 -5.01 8.88 12.59
CA MET A 113 -5.27 10.32 12.47
C MET A 113 -6.78 10.66 12.51
N GLN A 114 -7.63 9.85 11.89
CA GLN A 114 -9.07 10.04 11.93
C GLN A 114 -9.63 9.91 13.36
N LYS A 115 -9.11 8.96 14.14
CA LYS A 115 -9.47 8.77 15.54
C LYS A 115 -9.05 9.97 16.40
N GLU A 116 -7.83 10.46 16.21
CA GLU A 116 -7.32 11.65 16.91
C GLU A 116 -8.13 12.90 16.59
N LEU A 117 -8.43 13.14 15.31
CA LEU A 117 -9.31 14.23 14.86
C LEU A 117 -10.70 14.14 15.50
N GLY A 118 -11.26 12.93 15.60
CA GLY A 118 -12.53 12.68 16.28
C GLY A 118 -12.51 13.11 17.75
N SER A 119 -11.44 12.76 18.48
CA SER A 119 -11.25 13.17 19.88
C SER A 119 -11.12 14.68 20.03
N CYS A 120 -10.27 15.31 19.21
CA CYS A 120 -10.04 16.75 19.23
C CYS A 120 -11.34 17.54 18.96
N ARG A 121 -12.16 17.07 18.01
CA ARG A 121 -13.46 17.69 17.73
C ARG A 121 -14.41 17.66 18.93
N MET A 122 -14.43 16.56 19.68
CA MET A 122 -15.25 16.45 20.89
C MET A 122 -14.82 17.43 21.98
N GLU A 123 -13.50 17.57 22.18
CA GLU A 123 -12.95 18.55 23.13
C GLU A 123 -13.30 19.99 22.75
N THR A 124 -13.25 20.33 21.46
CA THR A 124 -13.63 21.67 20.97
C THR A 124 -15.11 21.96 21.23
N LEU A 125 -16.01 21.00 20.94
CA LEU A 125 -17.43 21.14 21.25
C LEU A 125 -17.69 21.32 22.76
N GLU A 126 -16.93 20.64 23.61
CA GLU A 126 -17.03 20.82 25.06
C GLU A 126 -16.55 22.22 25.49
N LYS A 127 -15.44 22.71 24.92
CA LYS A 127 -14.92 24.06 25.18
C LYS A 127 -15.93 25.12 24.74
N GLU A 128 -16.51 25.01 23.55
CA GLU A 128 -17.54 25.93 23.04
C GLU A 128 -18.76 26.00 23.97
N LYS A 129 -19.26 24.84 24.47
CA LYS A 129 -20.35 24.81 25.44
C LYS A 129 -20.00 25.53 26.75
N LYS A 130 -18.77 25.37 27.24
CA LYS A 130 -18.29 26.08 28.45
C LYS A 130 -18.21 27.59 28.21
N THR A 131 -17.73 28.01 27.04
CA THR A 131 -17.67 29.43 26.66
C THR A 131 -19.05 30.09 26.62
N LEU A 132 -20.05 29.43 26.01
CA LEU A 132 -21.43 29.93 26.01
C LEU A 132 -21.98 30.11 27.43
N ARG A 133 -21.75 29.13 28.30
CA ARG A 133 -22.19 29.18 29.70
C ARG A 133 -21.52 30.33 30.49
N ILE A 134 -20.26 30.63 30.20
CA ILE A 134 -19.56 31.77 30.80
C ILE A 134 -20.22 33.08 30.36
N GLN A 135 -20.49 33.24 29.07
CA GLN A 135 -21.15 34.45 28.53
C GLN A 135 -22.55 34.66 29.14
N GLU A 136 -23.33 33.60 29.32
CA GLU A 136 -24.62 33.67 30.01
C GLU A 136 -24.45 34.16 31.45
N MET A 137 -23.45 33.66 32.17
CA MET A 137 -23.19 34.05 33.56
C MET A 137 -22.70 35.50 33.66
N GLU A 138 -21.88 35.96 32.72
CA GLU A 138 -21.41 37.35 32.64
C GLU A 138 -22.57 38.32 32.42
N ALA A 139 -23.54 37.96 31.56
CA ALA A 139 -24.75 38.75 31.36
C ALA A 139 -25.59 38.84 32.65
N VAL A 140 -25.74 37.74 33.37
CA VAL A 140 -26.44 37.69 34.67
C VAL A 140 -25.74 38.58 35.70
N ILE A 141 -24.40 38.54 35.78
CA ILE A 141 -23.62 39.41 36.66
C ILE A 141 -23.89 40.88 36.32
N GLY A 142 -23.94 41.26 35.04
CA GLY A 142 -24.28 42.62 34.60
C GLY A 142 -25.62 43.09 35.15
N THR A 143 -26.68 42.28 35.00
CA THR A 143 -28.02 42.60 35.51
C THR A 143 -28.05 42.73 37.04
N ILE A 144 -27.33 41.86 37.75
CA ILE A 144 -27.24 41.92 39.22
C ILE A 144 -26.52 43.20 39.64
N SER A 145 -25.40 43.55 39.01
CA SER A 145 -24.65 44.77 39.31
C SER A 145 -25.49 46.04 39.09
N GLU A 146 -26.24 46.12 37.98
CA GLU A 146 -27.18 47.22 37.74
C GLU A 146 -28.25 47.33 38.84
N SER A 147 -28.80 46.19 39.25
CA SER A 147 -29.81 46.11 40.32
C SER A 147 -29.25 46.56 41.68
N ILE A 148 -28.01 46.18 41.99
CA ILE A 148 -27.30 46.63 43.21
C ILE A 148 -27.12 48.15 43.16
N SER A 149 -26.55 48.71 42.09
CA SER A 149 -26.33 50.15 41.98
C SER A 149 -27.64 50.95 42.06
N SER A 150 -28.71 50.45 41.44
CA SER A 150 -30.04 51.07 41.55
C SER A 150 -30.55 51.08 43.00
N ASN A 151 -30.42 49.96 43.71
CA ASN A 151 -30.84 49.87 45.10
C ASN A 151 -29.97 50.72 46.03
N GLU A 152 -28.66 50.76 45.84
CA GLU A 152 -27.74 51.63 46.58
C GLU A 152 -28.11 53.10 46.40
N ALA A 153 -28.33 53.56 45.16
CA ALA A 153 -28.76 54.94 44.89
C ALA A 153 -30.08 55.29 45.60
N ARG A 154 -31.03 54.35 45.65
CA ARG A 154 -32.29 54.52 46.39
C ARG A 154 -32.06 54.61 47.90
N LEU A 155 -31.15 53.81 48.44
CA LEU A 155 -30.80 53.82 49.87
C LEU A 155 -30.04 55.08 50.28
N SER A 156 -29.16 55.62 49.42
CA SER A 156 -28.42 56.87 49.70
C SER A 156 -29.34 58.04 50.05
N CYS A 157 -30.53 58.13 49.44
CA CYS A 157 -31.52 59.15 49.80
C CYS A 157 -31.94 59.10 51.28
N PHE A 158 -31.91 57.93 51.92
CA PHE A 158 -32.24 57.76 53.34
C PHE A 158 -31.03 57.93 54.26
N TYR A 159 -29.81 57.72 53.76
CA TYR A 159 -28.59 57.93 54.52
C TYR A 159 -28.16 59.41 54.54
N GLU A 160 -28.41 60.15 53.46
CA GLU A 160 -27.95 61.54 53.31
C GLU A 160 -28.99 62.59 53.74
N ARG A 161 -30.26 62.19 53.90
CA ARG A 161 -31.36 63.10 54.29
C ARG A 161 -32.01 62.67 55.60
N SER A 162 -32.74 63.58 56.23
CA SER A 162 -33.55 63.25 57.41
C SER A 162 -34.60 62.20 57.05
N LEU A 163 -34.85 61.22 57.92
CA LEU A 163 -35.90 60.20 57.66
C LEU A 163 -37.32 60.79 57.61
N VAL A 164 -37.48 62.03 58.09
CA VAL A 164 -38.74 62.79 58.03
C VAL A 164 -38.72 63.88 56.94
N ASP A 165 -37.69 63.92 56.10
CA ASP A 165 -37.54 64.92 55.03
C ASP A 165 -38.69 64.80 54.02
N GLY A 166 -39.44 65.89 53.83
CA GLY A 166 -40.67 65.91 53.01
C GLY A 166 -41.95 65.40 53.69
N LEU A 167 -41.91 64.87 54.92
CA LEU A 167 -43.08 64.44 55.70
C LEU A 167 -43.64 65.52 56.64
N LEU A 168 -42.79 66.45 57.10
CA LEU A 168 -43.17 67.55 58.00
C LEU A 168 -42.97 68.89 57.28
N CYS A 169 -43.99 69.74 57.26
CA CYS A 169 -43.84 71.15 56.86
C CYS A 169 -43.32 71.94 58.07
N LEU A 170 -42.05 72.30 58.04
CA LEU A 170 -41.46 73.31 58.94
C LEU A 170 -41.31 74.63 58.19
#